data_AF-A0A2N2ALC9-F1
#
_entry.id   AF-A0A2N2ALC9-F1
#
_cell.length_a   1.000
_cell.length_b   1.000
_cell.length_c   1.000
_cell.angle_alpha   90.00
_cell.angle_beta   90.00
_cell.angle_gamma   90.00
#
_symmetry.space_group_name_H-M   'P 1'
#
loop_
_entity.id
_entity.type
_entity.pdbx_description
1 polymer ?
#
loop_
_entity_poly.entity_id
_entity_poly.type
_entity_poly.pdbx_seq_one_letter_code
_entity_poly.pdbx_strand_id
1 'polypeptide(L)'
;MSEEGIPGVIEDGKQRDYTDAMKHVSNEKAMSLRMAYGFVFLLFVVGVVMVAVPVDALLDMRSQIESQSELVVFKKGALYLFGGGLLLIILFIWVTYAMISGKPLPKKFEKIGFAIFGVCLALIFVIPTTLHLAVEQNLTDKGYVICEAKSTQWLHVRTIVYTKTLPCD
;
A
#
# COMPACT_ATOMS: atom_id res chain seq x y z
N MET A 1 15.02 -70.92 24.67
CA MET A 1 14.28 -69.70 25.02
C MET A 1 14.38 -68.80 23.80
N SER A 2 13.43 -68.96 22.87
CA SER A 2 13.42 -68.26 21.59
C SER A 2 12.31 -67.22 21.70
N GLU A 3 12.68 -65.94 21.75
CA GLU A 3 11.75 -64.83 21.67
C GLU A 3 11.15 -64.81 20.26
N GLU A 4 9.92 -65.29 20.13
CA GLU A 4 9.10 -65.04 18.95
C GLU A 4 8.66 -63.57 18.97
N GLY A 5 9.39 -62.73 18.25
CA GLY A 5 9.02 -61.33 18.03
C GLY A 5 7.69 -61.26 17.27
N ILE A 6 6.65 -60.71 17.92
CA ILE A 6 5.30 -60.56 17.36
C ILE A 6 5.35 -59.58 16.19
N PRO A 7 5.15 -60.03 14.94
CA PRO A 7 5.38 -59.22 13.74
C PRO A 7 4.44 -58.01 13.60
N GLY A 8 3.26 -58.03 14.25
CA GLY A 8 2.27 -56.95 14.13
C GLY A 8 2.56 -55.67 14.94
N VAL A 9 3.33 -55.75 16.04
CA VAL A 9 3.53 -54.60 16.94
C VAL A 9 4.50 -53.55 16.33
N ILE A 10 5.45 -54.01 15.51
CA ILE A 10 6.46 -53.14 14.89
C ILE A 10 5.87 -52.36 13.70
N GLU A 11 4.94 -52.95 12.95
CA GLU A 11 4.26 -52.28 11.84
C GLU A 11 3.29 -51.20 12.32
N ASP A 12 2.55 -51.44 13.40
CA ASP A 12 1.65 -50.45 14.02
C ASP A 12 2.38 -49.24 14.62
N GLY A 13 3.61 -49.42 15.12
CA GLY A 13 4.45 -48.33 15.59
C GLY A 13 4.95 -47.45 14.44
N LYS A 14 5.39 -48.06 13.33
CA LYS A 14 5.91 -47.37 12.15
C LYS A 14 4.81 -46.61 11.39
N GLN A 15 3.60 -47.18 11.33
CA GLN A 15 2.45 -46.53 10.70
C GLN A 15 1.98 -45.29 11.48
N ARG A 16 2.03 -45.35 12.83
CA ARG A 16 1.74 -44.20 13.71
C ARG A 16 2.78 -43.09 13.59
N ASP A 17 4.06 -43.44 13.57
CA ASP A 17 5.15 -42.48 13.40
C ASP A 17 5.05 -41.73 12.05
N TYR A 18 4.67 -42.43 10.97
CA TYR A 18 4.46 -41.82 9.67
C TYR A 18 3.24 -40.88 9.62
N THR A 19 2.15 -41.24 10.32
CA THR A 19 0.94 -40.40 10.38
C THR A 19 1.15 -39.16 11.23
N ASP A 20 1.87 -39.26 12.36
CA ASP A 20 2.23 -38.11 13.18
C ASP A 20 3.21 -37.18 12.46
N ALA A 21 4.20 -37.71 11.75
CA ALA A 21 5.11 -36.92 10.92
C ALA A 21 4.35 -36.17 9.80
N MET A 22 3.43 -36.83 9.09
CA MET A 22 2.61 -36.17 8.06
C MET A 22 1.69 -35.09 8.63
N LYS A 23 1.12 -35.30 9.82
CA LYS A 23 0.26 -34.33 10.50
C LYS A 23 1.05 -33.09 10.94
N HIS A 24 2.28 -33.28 11.43
CA HIS A 24 3.17 -32.19 11.82
C HIS A 24 3.54 -31.31 10.61
N VAL A 25 3.94 -31.92 9.49
CA VAL A 25 4.26 -31.22 8.24
C VAL A 25 3.03 -30.51 7.65
N SER A 26 1.85 -31.11 7.74
CA SER A 26 0.59 -30.49 7.30
C SER A 26 0.25 -29.25 8.13
N ASN A 27 0.35 -29.34 9.46
CA ASN A 27 0.10 -28.22 10.36
C ASN A 27 1.10 -27.06 10.18
N GLU A 28 2.37 -27.36 9.94
CA GLU A 28 3.40 -26.34 9.70
C GLU A 28 3.13 -25.55 8.40
N LYS A 29 2.73 -26.24 7.32
CA LYS A 29 2.32 -25.61 6.06
C LYS A 29 1.05 -24.78 6.22
N ALA A 30 0.07 -25.28 6.97
CA ALA A 30 -1.17 -24.54 7.24
C ALA A 30 -0.92 -23.28 8.09
N MET A 31 0.01 -23.34 9.06
CA MET A 31 0.37 -22.21 9.91
C MET A 31 1.12 -21.12 9.15
N SER A 32 2.11 -21.50 8.33
CA SER A 32 2.86 -20.54 7.49
C SER A 32 1.95 -19.87 6.46
N LEU A 33 1.00 -20.60 5.87
CA LEU A 33 0.03 -20.04 4.93
C LEU A 33 -0.92 -19.02 5.59
N ARG A 34 -1.39 -19.29 6.81
CA ARG A 34 -2.23 -18.35 7.59
C ARG A 34 -1.50 -17.06 7.94
N MET A 35 -0.24 -17.17 8.34
CA MET A 35 0.62 -16.01 8.63
C MET A 35 0.87 -15.17 7.37
N ALA A 36 1.14 -15.83 6.23
CA ALA A 36 1.33 -15.15 4.95
C ALA A 36 0.07 -14.40 4.51
N TYR A 37 -1.11 -15.01 4.65
CA TYR A 37 -2.38 -14.34 4.32
C TYR A 37 -2.63 -13.12 5.21
N GLY A 38 -2.39 -13.24 6.51
CA GLY A 38 -2.52 -12.12 7.46
C GLY A 38 -1.59 -10.95 7.11
N PHE A 39 -0.33 -11.23 6.78
CA PHE A 39 0.64 -10.21 6.38
C PHE A 39 0.22 -9.50 5.07
N VAL A 40 -0.23 -10.26 4.08
CA VAL A 40 -0.65 -9.73 2.77
C VAL A 40 -1.93 -8.89 2.91
N PHE A 41 -2.88 -9.33 3.74
CA PHE A 41 -4.06 -8.53 4.08
C PHE A 41 -3.70 -7.22 4.79
N LEU A 42 -2.73 -7.25 5.72
CA LEU A 42 -2.24 -6.04 6.38
C LEU A 42 -1.65 -5.05 5.37
N LEU A 43 -0.84 -5.51 4.41
CA LEU A 43 -0.29 -4.66 3.34
C LEU A 43 -1.39 -4.02 2.49
N PHE A 44 -2.48 -4.74 2.23
CA PHE A 44 -3.64 -4.19 1.52
C PHE A 44 -4.31 -3.07 2.31
N VAL A 45 -4.58 -3.28 3.61
CA VAL A 45 -5.18 -2.26 4.48
C VAL A 45 -4.29 -1.01 4.54
N VAL A 46 -2.97 -1.18 4.71
CA VAL A 46 -2.01 -0.08 4.68
C VAL A 46 -2.03 0.65 3.33
N GLY A 47 -2.06 -0.08 2.22
CA GLY A 47 -2.15 0.48 0.88
C GLY A 47 -3.42 1.31 0.67
N VAL A 48 -4.57 0.83 1.14
CA VAL A 48 -5.85 1.57 1.07
C VAL A 48 -5.80 2.87 1.88
N VAL A 49 -5.26 2.82 3.11
CA VAL A 49 -5.09 4.03 3.93
C VAL A 49 -4.16 5.04 3.26
N MET A 50 -3.06 4.58 2.67
CA MET A 50 -2.11 5.44 1.93
C MET A 50 -2.75 6.12 0.71
N VAL A 51 -3.75 5.51 0.09
CA VAL A 51 -4.51 6.12 -1.02
C VAL A 51 -5.62 7.04 -0.51
N ALA A 52 -6.29 6.69 0.59
CA ALA A 52 -7.39 7.50 1.15
C ALA A 52 -6.92 8.87 1.64
N VAL A 53 -5.81 8.94 2.38
CA VAL A 53 -5.26 10.19 2.93
C VAL A 53 -5.05 11.31 1.89
N PRO A 54 -4.38 11.07 0.73
CA PRO A 54 -4.26 12.09 -0.30
C PRO A 54 -5.58 12.43 -0.99
N VAL A 55 -6.50 11.47 -1.14
CA VAL A 55 -7.82 11.74 -1.72
C VAL A 55 -8.62 12.68 -0.82
N ASP A 56 -8.65 12.43 0.48
CA ASP A 56 -9.32 13.30 1.46
C ASP A 56 -8.69 14.69 1.48
N ALA A 57 -7.36 14.80 1.42
CA ALA A 57 -6.67 16.08 1.37
C ALA A 57 -7.00 16.89 0.10
N LEU A 58 -7.22 16.22 -1.04
CA LEU A 58 -7.61 16.88 -2.29
C LEU A 58 -9.07 17.31 -2.28
N LEU A 59 -9.96 16.51 -1.70
CA LEU A 59 -11.37 16.86 -1.55
C LEU A 59 -11.55 18.03 -0.59
N ASP A 60 -10.82 18.04 0.53
CA ASP A 60 -10.80 19.14 1.49
C ASP A 60 -10.31 20.44 0.84
N MET A 61 -9.21 20.37 0.07
CA MET A 61 -8.72 21.51 -0.70
C MET A 61 -9.74 22.01 -1.73
N ARG A 62 -10.38 21.09 -2.47
CA ARG A 62 -11.40 21.46 -3.45
C ARG A 62 -12.57 22.18 -2.79
N SER A 63 -13.02 21.66 -1.65
CA SER A 63 -14.08 22.29 -0.86
C SER A 63 -13.68 23.69 -0.40
N GLN A 64 -12.45 23.90 0.08
CA GLN A 64 -11.95 25.21 0.51
C GLN A 64 -11.87 26.22 -0.64
N ILE A 65 -11.51 25.77 -1.86
CA ILE A 65 -11.47 26.65 -3.04
C ILE A 65 -12.88 27.03 -3.50
N GLU A 66 -13.83 26.09 -3.47
CA GLU A 66 -15.23 26.35 -3.83
C GLU A 66 -15.92 27.27 -2.82
N SER A 67 -15.60 27.15 -1.52
CA SER A 67 -16.11 28.03 -0.46
C SER A 67 -15.41 29.39 -0.38
N GLN A 68 -14.43 29.67 -1.27
CA GLN A 68 -13.55 30.85 -1.19
C GLN A 68 -12.93 31.04 0.21
N SER A 69 -12.59 29.94 0.87
CA SER A 69 -12.00 29.99 2.21
C SER A 69 -10.69 30.79 2.19
N GLU A 70 -10.53 31.60 3.22
CA GLU A 70 -9.42 32.54 3.38
C GLU A 70 -8.06 31.84 3.50
N LEU A 71 -8.07 30.54 3.82
CA LEU A 71 -6.90 29.71 4.02
C LEU A 71 -7.04 28.41 3.22
N VAL A 72 -6.08 28.11 2.34
CA VAL A 72 -6.01 26.84 1.59
C VAL A 72 -4.74 26.10 1.96
N VAL A 73 -4.88 24.90 2.55
CA VAL A 73 -3.74 24.09 3.03
C VAL A 73 -3.38 23.00 2.03
N PHE A 74 -2.26 23.15 1.32
CA PHE A 74 -1.78 22.15 0.37
C PHE A 74 -0.74 21.21 1.00
N LYS A 75 -1.13 19.98 1.32
CA LYS A 75 -0.24 18.94 1.88
C LYS A 75 0.46 18.14 0.77
N LYS A 76 1.56 18.66 0.23
CA LYS A 76 2.32 18.01 -0.87
C LYS A 76 2.83 16.61 -0.51
N GLY A 77 3.17 16.40 0.77
CA GLY A 77 3.64 15.10 1.30
C GLY A 77 2.62 13.96 1.16
N ALA A 78 1.32 14.27 1.27
CA ALA A 78 0.26 13.27 1.14
C ALA A 78 0.21 12.67 -0.27
N LEU A 79 0.53 13.46 -1.30
CA LEU A 79 0.43 13.03 -2.70
C LEU A 79 1.47 11.97 -3.08
N TYR A 80 2.61 11.91 -2.39
CA TYR A 80 3.60 10.86 -2.58
C TYR A 80 3.11 9.50 -2.07
N LEU A 81 2.23 9.48 -1.06
CA LEU A 81 1.64 8.25 -0.52
C LEU A 81 0.68 7.58 -1.51
N PHE A 82 0.10 8.32 -2.46
CA PHE A 82 -0.83 7.78 -3.44
C PHE A 82 -0.20 6.71 -4.33
N GLY A 83 0.98 6.98 -4.90
CA GLY A 83 1.67 6.02 -5.76
C GLY A 83 2.21 4.81 -4.98
N GLY A 84 2.67 5.02 -3.74
CA GLY A 84 3.07 3.93 -2.85
C GLY A 84 1.90 3.02 -2.45
N GLY A 85 0.75 3.60 -2.13
CA GLY A 85 -0.46 2.86 -1.80
C GLY A 85 -0.99 2.02 -2.97
N LEU A 86 -1.00 2.57 -4.19
CA LEU A 86 -1.35 1.81 -5.40
C LEU A 86 -0.41 0.62 -5.63
N LEU A 87 0.90 0.82 -5.41
CA LEU A 87 1.91 -0.22 -5.56
C LEU A 87 1.70 -1.36 -4.55
N LEU A 88 1.33 -1.05 -3.31
CA LEU A 88 0.96 -2.05 -2.29
C LEU A 88 -0.31 -2.82 -2.66
N ILE A 89 -1.32 -2.15 -3.21
CA ILE A 89 -2.57 -2.80 -3.67
C ILE A 89 -2.28 -3.76 -4.84
N ILE A 90 -1.44 -3.36 -5.80
CA ILE A 90 -1.05 -4.23 -6.92
C ILE A 90 -0.25 -5.43 -6.41
N LEU A 91 0.68 -5.22 -5.49
CA LEU A 91 1.46 -6.29 -4.88
C LEU A 91 0.54 -7.27 -4.14
N PHE A 92 -0.47 -6.78 -3.41
CA PHE A 92 -1.49 -7.62 -2.79
C PHE A 92 -2.21 -8.50 -3.82
N ILE A 93 -2.67 -7.94 -4.93
CA ILE A 93 -3.35 -8.71 -6.00
C ILE A 93 -2.40 -9.77 -6.56
N TRP A 94 -1.15 -9.41 -6.81
CA TRP A 94 -0.14 -10.31 -7.39
C TRP A 94 0.17 -11.49 -6.49
N VAL A 95 0.44 -11.21 -5.21
CA VAL A 95 0.77 -12.22 -4.21
C VAL A 95 -0.44 -13.09 -3.90
N THR A 96 -1.63 -12.50 -3.81
CA THR A 96 -2.88 -13.25 -3.58
C THR A 96 -3.18 -14.18 -4.77
N TYR A 97 -2.99 -13.71 -6.01
CA TYR A 97 -3.14 -14.55 -7.19
C TYR A 97 -2.15 -15.72 -7.20
N ALA A 98 -0.88 -15.46 -6.87
CA ALA A 98 0.15 -16.49 -6.80
C ALA A 98 -0.15 -17.52 -5.70
N MET A 99 -0.64 -17.08 -4.53
CA MET A 99 -1.05 -17.97 -3.44
C MET A 99 -2.26 -18.83 -3.79
N ILE A 100 -3.30 -18.26 -4.41
CA ILE A 100 -4.53 -18.99 -4.76
C ILE A 100 -4.27 -19.96 -5.92
N SER A 101 -3.59 -19.50 -6.97
CA SER A 101 -3.39 -20.30 -8.18
C SER A 101 -2.29 -21.35 -8.02
N GLY A 102 -1.41 -21.21 -7.02
CA GLY A 102 -0.23 -22.06 -6.81
C GLY A 102 0.73 -22.11 -8.01
N LYS A 103 0.55 -21.21 -8.98
CA LYS A 103 1.24 -21.16 -10.25
C LYS A 103 1.78 -19.75 -10.49
N PRO A 104 2.96 -19.61 -11.11
CA PRO A 104 3.44 -18.31 -11.52
C PRO A 104 2.47 -17.68 -12.53
N LEU A 105 2.41 -16.34 -12.53
CA LEU A 105 1.56 -15.64 -13.48
C LEU A 105 1.97 -15.98 -14.92
N PRO A 106 1.02 -16.05 -15.87
CA PRO A 106 1.36 -16.19 -17.28
C PRO A 106 2.23 -15.01 -17.71
N LYS A 107 3.29 -15.25 -18.49
CA LYS A 107 4.25 -14.24 -18.97
C LYS A 107 3.60 -12.99 -19.61
N LYS A 108 2.37 -13.13 -20.13
CA LYS A 108 1.56 -12.02 -20.66
C LYS A 108 1.14 -11.03 -19.57
N PHE A 109 0.66 -11.54 -18.43
CA PHE A 109 0.25 -10.72 -17.28
C PHE A 109 1.45 -10.18 -16.52
N GLU A 110 2.57 -10.89 -16.53
CA GLU A 110 3.81 -10.42 -15.92
C GLU A 110 4.32 -9.12 -16.59
N LYS A 111 4.37 -9.08 -17.93
CA LYS A 111 4.73 -7.85 -18.67
C LYS A 111 3.78 -6.69 -18.39
N ILE A 112 2.48 -6.96 -18.35
CA ILE A 112 1.48 -5.93 -18.05
C ILE A 112 1.64 -5.43 -16.61
N GLY A 113 1.85 -6.34 -15.65
CA GLY A 113 2.06 -5.98 -14.25
C GLY A 113 3.33 -5.15 -14.06
N PHE A 114 4.44 -5.48 -14.74
CA PHE A 114 5.66 -4.66 -14.70
C PHE A 114 5.45 -3.28 -15.33
N ALA A 115 4.67 -3.19 -16.41
CA ALA A 115 4.31 -1.90 -17.00
C ALA A 115 3.47 -1.07 -16.02
N ILE A 116 2.46 -1.66 -15.38
CA ILE A 116 1.62 -0.99 -14.38
C ILE A 116 2.46 -0.57 -13.16
N PHE A 117 3.39 -1.41 -12.71
CA PHE A 117 4.32 -1.09 -11.63
C PHE A 117 5.21 0.12 -11.99
N GLY A 118 5.75 0.15 -13.21
CA GLY A 118 6.49 1.29 -13.73
C GLY A 118 5.65 2.56 -13.80
N VAL A 119 4.39 2.46 -14.22
CA VAL A 119 3.43 3.57 -14.21
C VAL A 119 3.17 4.06 -12.79
N CYS A 120 2.96 3.18 -11.81
CA CYS A 120 2.76 3.57 -10.41
C CYS A 120 3.98 4.29 -9.84
N LEU A 121 5.19 3.81 -10.14
CA LEU A 121 6.42 4.50 -9.76
C LEU A 121 6.53 5.88 -10.42
N ALA A 122 6.18 6.00 -11.70
CA ALA A 122 6.16 7.28 -12.38
C ALA A 122 5.13 8.23 -11.71
N LEU A 123 3.95 7.73 -11.34
CA LEU A 123 2.90 8.52 -10.68
C LEU A 123 3.35 9.10 -9.34
N ILE A 124 4.26 8.43 -8.60
CA ILE A 124 4.85 8.98 -7.36
C ILE A 124 5.51 10.34 -7.60
N PHE A 125 6.11 10.56 -8.77
CA PHE A 125 6.79 11.81 -9.11
C PHE A 125 5.91 12.75 -9.95
N VAL A 126 5.12 12.19 -10.86
CA VAL A 126 4.30 12.98 -11.80
C VAL A 126 3.17 13.69 -11.06
N ILE A 127 2.39 12.98 -10.22
CA ILE A 127 1.23 13.55 -9.50
C ILE A 127 1.61 14.76 -8.63
N PRO A 128 2.59 14.68 -7.70
CA PRO A 128 2.91 15.82 -6.84
C PRO A 128 3.49 17.00 -7.62
N THR A 129 4.07 16.77 -8.80
CA THR A 129 4.63 17.82 -9.65
C THR A 129 3.52 18.51 -10.45
N THR A 130 2.63 17.75 -11.10
CA THR A 130 1.54 18.31 -11.91
C THR A 130 0.52 19.02 -11.05
N LEU A 131 0.13 18.44 -9.90
CA LEU A 131 -0.79 19.12 -8.99
C LEU A 131 -0.19 20.40 -8.42
N HIS A 132 1.09 20.41 -8.08
CA HIS A 132 1.72 21.62 -7.56
C HIS A 132 1.64 22.78 -8.56
N LEU A 133 1.95 22.52 -9.83
CA LEU A 133 1.86 23.52 -10.89
C LEU A 133 0.42 23.97 -11.14
N ALA A 134 -0.53 23.04 -11.18
CA ALA A 134 -1.94 23.36 -11.39
C ALA A 134 -2.52 24.20 -10.24
N VAL A 135 -2.15 23.88 -9.00
CA VAL A 135 -2.54 24.63 -7.80
C VAL A 135 -1.93 26.02 -7.81
N GLU A 136 -0.63 26.13 -8.12
CA GLU A 136 0.07 27.41 -8.17
C GLU A 136 -0.54 28.34 -9.21
N GLN A 137 -0.83 27.86 -10.42
CA GLN A 137 -1.47 28.65 -11.47
C GLN A 137 -2.89 29.08 -11.05
N ASN A 138 -3.73 28.15 -10.60
CA ASN A 138 -5.12 28.44 -10.25
C ASN A 138 -5.26 29.38 -9.03
N LEU A 139 -4.31 29.32 -8.08
CA LEU A 139 -4.32 30.20 -6.91
C LEU A 139 -3.71 31.57 -7.23
N THR A 140 -2.69 31.64 -8.09
CA THR A 140 -2.12 32.91 -8.58
C THR A 140 -3.15 33.69 -9.39
N ASP A 141 -3.89 33.02 -10.28
CA ASP A 141 -4.97 33.64 -11.06
C ASP A 141 -6.13 34.16 -10.18
N LYS A 142 -6.29 33.60 -8.97
CA LYS A 142 -7.30 34.01 -7.99
C LYS A 142 -6.80 35.06 -6.98
N GLY A 143 -5.55 35.52 -7.12
CA GLY A 143 -4.95 36.56 -6.28
C GLY A 143 -4.53 36.10 -4.88
N TYR A 144 -4.36 34.78 -4.67
CA TYR A 144 -3.86 34.26 -3.40
C TYR A 144 -2.33 34.40 -3.33
N VAL A 145 -1.84 34.85 -2.19
CA VAL A 145 -0.41 35.04 -1.92
C VAL A 145 0.09 33.92 -1.01
N ILE A 146 1.33 33.47 -1.23
CA ILE A 146 1.95 32.41 -0.42
C ILE A 146 2.29 32.97 0.96
N CYS A 147 1.78 32.32 2.00
CA CYS A 147 2.04 32.70 3.38
C CYS A 147 3.19 31.85 3.94
N GLU A 148 4.44 32.34 3.81
CA GLU A 148 5.63 31.58 4.23
C GLU A 148 5.68 31.33 5.75
N ALA A 149 5.10 32.20 6.57
CA ALA A 149 5.13 32.11 8.03
C ALA A 149 4.43 30.87 8.61
N LYS A 150 3.37 30.36 7.96
CA LYS A 150 2.68 29.11 8.33
C LYS A 150 3.11 27.92 7.46
N SER A 151 3.98 28.14 6.48
CA SER A 151 4.47 27.10 5.60
C SER A 151 5.56 26.29 6.30
N THR A 152 5.24 25.06 6.71
CA THR A 152 6.23 24.16 7.30
C THR A 152 6.95 23.40 6.19
N GLN A 153 8.28 23.56 6.10
CA GLN A 153 9.13 22.71 5.27
C GLN A 153 9.82 21.65 6.14
N TRP A 154 9.66 20.38 5.80
CA TRP A 154 10.52 19.33 6.34
C TRP A 154 10.93 18.38 5.21
N LEU A 155 12.17 18.54 4.72
CA LEU A 155 12.88 17.82 3.64
C LEU A 155 12.11 17.57 2.33
N HIS A 156 10.96 16.88 2.36
CA HIS A 156 10.06 16.62 1.22
C HIS A 156 8.56 16.83 1.52
N VAL A 157 8.20 17.08 2.78
CA VAL A 157 6.85 17.48 3.21
C VAL A 157 6.81 19.00 3.21
N ARG A 158 6.19 19.57 2.16
CA ARG A 158 5.82 20.99 2.14
C ARG A 158 4.32 21.10 2.37
N THR A 159 3.94 21.81 3.43
CA THR A 159 2.57 22.26 3.63
C THR A 159 2.53 23.73 3.23
N ILE A 160 2.02 24.02 2.04
CA ILE A 160 1.97 25.40 1.53
C ILE A 160 0.59 25.96 1.87
N VAL A 161 0.57 27.09 2.59
CA VAL A 161 -0.65 27.80 2.97
C VAL A 161 -0.80 29.02 2.06
N TYR A 162 -1.93 29.10 1.39
CA TYR A 162 -2.28 30.25 0.54
C TYR A 162 -3.36 31.08 1.23
N THR A 163 -3.18 32.41 1.28
CA THR A 163 -4.13 33.36 1.87
C THR A 163 -4.52 34.46 0.89
N LYS A 164 -5.75 34.95 1.00
CA LYS A 164 -6.27 36.09 0.22
C LYS A 164 -6.16 37.42 0.99
N THR A 165 -5.95 37.38 2.29
CA THR A 165 -5.85 38.55 3.18
C THR A 165 -4.47 38.63 3.81
N LEU A 166 -3.89 39.82 3.72
CA LEU A 166 -2.71 40.25 4.47
C LEU A 166 -3.22 41.02 5.72
N PRO A 167 -2.63 40.86 6.92
CA PRO A 167 -1.43 40.09 7.21
C PRO A 167 -1.70 38.61 7.51
N CYS A 168 -0.64 37.82 7.37
CA CYS A 168 -0.56 36.42 7.79
C CYS A 168 -0.47 36.30 9.32
N ASP A 169 -1.54 36.62 10.06
CA ASP A 169 -1.64 36.29 11.50
C ASP A 169 -2.19 34.87 11.72
#